data_AF-A0A7X6ZT05-F1
#
_entry.id   AF-A0A7X6ZT05-F1
#
_cell.length_a   1.000
_cell.length_b   1.000
_cell.length_c   1.000
_cell.angle_alpha   90.00
_cell.angle_beta   90.00
_cell.angle_gamma   90.00
#
_symmetry.space_group_name_H-M   'P 1'
#
loop_
_entity.id
_entity.type
_entity.pdbx_description
1 polymer ?
#
loop_
_entity_poly.entity_id
_entity_poly.type
_entity_poly.pdbx_seq_one_letter_code
_entity_poly.pdbx_strand_id
1 'polypeptide(L)'
;MQYNDILKNIEQDINNDNRTDLYRYNGILEAIRFFSNRLTLEQITDAAFDFVNELLTVEKSSLYLFDNNRFELKKQRGVKSESPYIAVTP
;
A
#
# COMPACT_ATOMS: atom_id res chain seq x y z
N MET A 1 12.88 -21.36 3.14
CA MET A 1 12.77 -21.20 4.61
C MET A 1 11.31 -21.44 4.96
N GLN A 2 11.00 -22.59 5.57
CA GLN A 2 9.63 -23.00 5.79
C GLN A 2 9.09 -22.30 7.02
N TYR A 3 7.93 -21.66 6.89
CA TYR A 3 7.18 -21.01 7.98
C TYR A 3 7.07 -21.88 9.26
N ASN A 4 7.03 -23.20 9.08
CA ASN A 4 6.99 -24.18 10.16
C ASN A 4 8.27 -24.20 11.01
N ASP A 5 9.43 -23.88 10.43
CA ASP A 5 10.70 -23.79 11.16
C ASP A 5 10.70 -22.58 12.10
N ILE A 6 10.08 -21.47 11.67
CA ILE A 6 9.94 -20.24 12.47
C ILE A 6 8.99 -20.50 13.66
N LEU A 7 7.85 -21.16 13.42
CA LEU A 7 6.90 -21.50 14.49
C LEU A 7 7.53 -22.42 15.54
N LYS A 8 8.30 -23.42 15.10
CA LYS A 8 8.99 -24.35 15.99
C LYS A 8 10.04 -23.67 16.87
N ASN A 9 10.77 -22.70 16.32
CA ASN A 9 11.74 -21.92 17.10
C ASN A 9 11.05 -21.01 18.12
N ILE A 10 9.91 -20.40 17.77
CA ILE A 10 9.11 -19.58 18.70
C ILE A 10 8.61 -20.43 19.89
N GLU A 11 8.13 -21.65 19.65
CA GLU A 11 7.69 -22.56 20.73
C GLU A 11 8.82 -22.99 21.67
N GLN A 12 10.04 -23.14 21.15
CA GLN A 12 11.22 -23.46 21.96
C GLN A 12 11.65 -22.27 22.83
N ASP A 13 11.57 -21.05 22.30
CA ASP A 13 11.91 -19.82 23.03
C ASP A 13 10.89 -19.42 24.09
N ILE A 14 9.63 -19.89 24.01
CA ILE A 14 8.61 -19.70 25.07
C ILE A 14 8.94 -20.50 26.34
N ASN A 15 9.55 -21.68 26.18
CA ASN A 15 9.81 -22.62 27.28
C ASN A 15 11.12 -22.34 28.05
N ASN A 16 12.05 -21.60 27.44
CA ASN A 16 13.21 -21.03 28.11
C ASN A 16 12.85 -19.59 28.55
N ASP A 17 13.34 -19.12 29.69
CA ASP A 17 13.00 -17.80 30.29
C ASP A 17 13.54 -16.57 29.49
N ASN A 18 13.62 -16.69 28.16
CA ASN A 18 14.00 -15.66 27.19
C ASN A 18 12.81 -14.77 26.82
N ARG A 19 12.04 -14.32 27.82
CA ARG A 19 10.88 -13.43 27.62
C ARG A 19 11.21 -12.21 26.76
N THR A 20 12.43 -11.69 26.86
CA THR A 20 12.93 -10.53 26.09
C THR A 20 12.95 -10.79 24.59
N ASP A 21 13.27 -12.01 24.15
CA ASP A 21 13.33 -12.36 22.73
C ASP A 21 11.93 -12.58 22.16
N LEU A 22 11.00 -13.10 22.96
CA LEU A 22 9.57 -13.18 22.57
C LEU A 22 8.94 -11.81 22.32
N TYR A 23 9.23 -10.81 23.17
CA TYR A 23 8.76 -9.45 22.95
C TYR A 23 9.34 -8.84 21.67
N ARG A 24 10.60 -9.13 21.35
CA ARG A 24 11.24 -8.68 20.09
C ARG A 24 10.59 -9.34 18.88
N TYR A 25 10.34 -10.64 18.91
CA TYR A 25 9.65 -11.34 17.82
C TYR A 25 8.22 -10.84 17.62
N ASN A 26 7.48 -10.59 18.70
CA ASN A 26 6.16 -9.96 18.61
C ASN A 26 6.22 -8.56 18.01
N GLY A 27 7.20 -7.74 18.40
CA GLY A 27 7.40 -6.42 17.79
C GLY A 27 7.73 -6.48 16.30
N ILE A 28 8.54 -7.45 15.87
CA ILE A 28 8.86 -7.67 14.45
C ILE A 28 7.64 -8.18 13.69
N LEU A 29 6.85 -9.09 14.26
CA LEU A 29 5.62 -9.57 13.64
C LEU A 29 4.58 -8.47 13.50
N GLU A 30 4.44 -7.59 14.50
CA GLU A 30 3.57 -6.41 14.42
C GLU A 30 4.07 -5.40 13.39
N ALA A 31 5.38 -5.14 13.30
CA ALA A 31 5.94 -4.31 12.24
C ALA A 31 5.71 -4.93 10.85
N ILE A 32 5.95 -6.24 10.69
CA ILE A 32 5.64 -6.94 9.44
C ILE A 32 4.16 -6.87 9.15
N ARG A 33 3.24 -7.09 10.10
CA ARG A 33 1.79 -6.93 9.92
C ARG A 33 1.43 -5.50 9.53
N PHE A 34 2.03 -4.50 10.18
CA PHE A 34 1.84 -3.09 9.88
C PHE A 34 2.31 -2.72 8.46
N PHE A 35 3.46 -3.21 8.02
CA PHE A 35 4.01 -2.97 6.68
C PHE A 35 3.45 -3.91 5.60
N SER A 36 2.92 -5.07 5.98
CA SER A 36 2.24 -6.03 5.09
C SER A 36 0.74 -5.81 5.03
N ASN A 37 0.18 -4.93 5.86
CA ASN A 37 -1.14 -4.38 5.63
C ASN A 37 -1.12 -3.81 4.21
N ARG A 38 -1.87 -4.49 3.34
CA ARG A 38 -1.98 -4.16 1.92
C ARG A 38 -2.21 -2.66 1.80
N LEU A 39 -1.31 -1.96 1.13
CA LEU A 39 -1.54 -0.59 0.71
C LEU A 39 -2.94 -0.51 0.10
N THR A 40 -3.73 0.45 0.55
CA THR A 40 -5.08 0.63 0.01
C THR A 40 -4.98 1.01 -1.47
N LEU A 41 -6.06 0.79 -2.23
CA LEU A 41 -6.11 1.23 -3.62
C LEU A 41 -5.75 2.72 -3.75
N GLU A 42 -6.24 3.54 -2.81
CA GLU A 42 -5.92 4.97 -2.71
C GLU A 42 -4.41 5.20 -2.54
N GLN A 43 -3.77 4.56 -1.55
CA GLN A 43 -2.33 4.70 -1.32
C GLN A 43 -1.49 4.27 -2.52
N ILE A 44 -1.85 3.17 -3.19
CA ILE A 44 -1.13 2.68 -4.37
C ILE A 44 -1.28 3.66 -5.53
N THR A 45 -2.50 4.11 -5.80
CA THR A 45 -2.78 4.96 -6.96
C THR A 45 -2.24 6.38 -6.78
N ASP A 46 -2.24 6.91 -5.55
CA ASP A 46 -1.60 8.19 -5.22
C ASP A 46 -0.08 8.13 -5.39
N ALA A 47 0.56 7.09 -4.83
CA ALA A 47 2.00 6.91 -4.95
C ALA A 47 2.43 6.72 -6.41
N ALA A 48 1.66 5.96 -7.20
CA ALA A 48 1.92 5.79 -8.63
C ALA A 48 1.78 7.11 -9.40
N PHE A 49 0.76 7.91 -9.10
CA PHE A 49 0.56 9.21 -9.75
C PHE A 49 1.72 10.16 -9.46
N ASP A 50 2.16 10.26 -8.20
CA ASP A 50 3.28 11.13 -7.85
C ASP A 50 4.59 10.64 -8.46
N PHE A 51 4.86 9.34 -8.37
CA PHE A 51 6.06 8.72 -8.96
C PHE A 51 6.16 8.95 -10.47
N VAL A 52 5.09 8.71 -11.24
CA VAL A 52 5.10 8.90 -12.70
C VAL A 52 5.32 10.37 -13.06
N ASN A 53 4.67 11.30 -12.34
CA ASN A 53 4.82 12.72 -12.60
C ASN A 53 6.23 13.23 -12.28
N GLU A 54 6.86 12.71 -11.24
CA GLU A 54 8.26 13.01 -10.90
C GLU A 54 9.22 12.39 -11.91
N LEU A 55 9.05 11.10 -12.23
CA LEU A 55 9.90 10.36 -13.15
C LEU A 55 9.92 10.97 -14.55
N LEU A 56 8.75 11.33 -15.08
CA LEU A 56 8.58 11.86 -16.44
C LEU A 56 8.58 13.40 -16.48
N THR A 57 8.75 14.06 -15.33
CA THR A 57 8.71 15.53 -15.20
C THR A 57 7.47 16.16 -15.84
N VAL A 58 6.31 15.54 -15.61
CA VAL A 58 5.05 15.93 -16.28
C VAL A 58 4.49 17.20 -15.64
N GLU A 59 4.28 18.23 -16.45
CA GLU A 59 3.67 19.49 -15.99
C GLU A 59 2.16 19.38 -15.76
N LYS A 60 1.48 18.55 -16.56
CA LYS A 60 0.01 18.45 -16.63
C LYS A 60 -0.45 17.00 -16.67
N SER A 61 -1.18 16.55 -15.65
CA SER A 61 -1.69 15.17 -15.57
C SER A 61 -2.94 15.07 -14.70
N SER A 62 -3.76 14.05 -14.97
CA SER A 62 -4.93 13.69 -14.18
C SER A 62 -5.01 12.17 -14.03
N LEU A 63 -5.30 11.72 -12.82
CA LEU A 63 -5.60 10.33 -12.49
C LEU A 63 -7.11 10.14 -12.44
N TYR A 64 -7.61 9.23 -13.27
CA TYR A 64 -8.98 8.76 -13.21
C TYR A 64 -9.00 7.29 -12.82
N LEU A 65 -9.89 6.91 -11.91
CA LEU A 65 -10.18 5.51 -11.60
C LEU A 65 -11.58 5.18 -12.10
N PHE A 66 -11.73 3.99 -12.69
CA PHE A 66 -13.02 3.50 -13.12
C PHE A 66 -13.80 2.98 -11.92
N ASP A 67 -14.93 3.61 -11.61
CA ASP A 67 -15.83 3.25 -10.52
C ASP A 67 -17.27 3.65 -10.89
N ASN A 68 -18.27 2.88 -10.45
CA ASN A 68 -19.69 3.13 -10.73
C ASN A 68 -20.03 3.39 -12.21
N ASN A 69 -19.41 2.62 -13.12
CA ASN A 69 -19.60 2.72 -14.57
C ASN A 69 -19.22 4.11 -15.14
N ARG A 70 -18.22 4.77 -14.55
CA ARG A 70 -17.64 6.03 -15.04
C ARG A 70 -16.18 6.16 -14.61
N PHE A 71 -15.45 7.06 -15.25
CA PHE A 71 -14.10 7.42 -14.81
C PHE A 71 -14.20 8.60 -13.85
N GLU A 72 -13.84 8.38 -12.59
CA GLU A 72 -13.84 9.42 -11.55
C GLU A 72 -12.44 10.01 -11.38
N LEU A 73 -12.36 11.34 -11.39
CA LEU A 73 -11.13 12.06 -11.12
C LEU A 73 -10.73 11.86 -9.66
N LYS A 74 -9.54 11.30 -9.43
CA LYS A 74 -8.99 11.13 -8.08
C LYS A 74 -7.89 12.15 -7.75
N LYS A 75 -7.07 12.52 -8.74
CA LYS A 75 -5.96 13.47 -8.53
C LYS A 75 -5.63 14.21 -9.81
N GLN A 76 -5.15 15.45 -9.71
CA GLN A 76 -4.72 16.26 -10.85
C GLN A 76 -3.51 17.14 -10.49
N ARG A 77 -2.65 17.41 -11.48
CA ARG A 77 -1.48 18.31 -11.39
C ARG A 77 -1.48 19.22 -12.61
N GLY A 78 -1.34 20.52 -12.39
CA GLY A 78 -1.18 21.52 -13.48
C GLY A 78 -2.39 21.69 -14.41
N VAL A 79 -3.50 21.00 -14.13
CA VAL A 79 -4.77 21.09 -14.89
C VAL A 79 -5.93 21.32 -13.93
N LYS A 80 -7.00 21.91 -14.46
CA LYS A 80 -8.29 22.02 -13.78
C LYS A 80 -9.33 21.36 -14.66
N SER A 81 -9.84 20.21 -14.25
CA SER A 81 -11.02 19.63 -14.89
C SER A 81 -12.27 20.38 -14.42
N GLU A 82 -13.11 20.80 -15.38
CA GLU A 82 -14.42 21.39 -15.09
C GLU A 82 -15.44 20.35 -14.58
N SER A 83 -15.22 19.08 -14.93
CA SER A 83 -16.02 17.94 -14.49
C SER A 83 -15.16 16.95 -13.69
N PRO A 84 -15.63 16.44 -12.55
CA PRO A 84 -14.93 15.40 -11.79
C PRO A 84 -15.07 14.00 -12.40
N TYR A 85 -15.74 13.85 -13.54
CA TYR A 85 -15.95 12.57 -14.20
C TYR A 85 -15.84 12.66 -15.72
N ILE A 86 -15.38 11.55 -16.32
CA ILE A 86 -15.39 11.30 -17.77
C ILE A 86 -16.40 10.17 -18.05
N ALA A 87 -17.27 10.40 -19.04
CA ALA A 87 -18.24 9.41 -19.48
C ALA A 87 -17.53 8.23 -20.17
N VAL A 88 -18.05 7.02 -19.93
CA VAL A 88 -17.58 5.82 -20.63
C VAL A 88 -18.08 5.91 -22.07
N THR A 89 -17.16 5.92 -23.02
CA THR A 89 -17.52 5.83 -24.44
C THR A 89 -17.43 4.35 -24.84
N PRO A 90 -18.48 3.76 -25.47
CA PRO A 90 -18.48 2.36 -25.91
C PRO A 90 -17.36 2.00 -26.90
#